data_AF-A0A6P0B3J6-F1
#
_entry.id   AF-A0A6P0B3J6-F1
#
_cell.length_a   1.000
_cell.length_b   1.000
_cell.length_c   1.000
_cell.angle_alpha   90.00
_cell.angle_beta   90.00
_cell.angle_gamma   90.00
#
_symmetry.space_group_name_H-M   'P 1'
#
loop_
_entity.id
_entity.type
_entity.pdbx_description
1 polymer ?
#
loop_
_entity_poly.entity_id
_entity_poly.type
_entity_poly.pdbx_seq_one_letter_code
_entity_poly.pdbx_strand_id
1 'polypeptide(L)'
;MNKASSSDANGQENERESRFSSMQQPELEALAVSAILEHRRLIAADEAVYEEWTRASGDPSVSGAVLKSLQDEYVARQNKSEAQQEVLSEIIDALGYIPEVAPDCEE
;
A
#
# COMPACT_ATOMS: atom_id res chain seq x y z
N MET A 1 -20.11 -36.05 -36.25
CA MET A 1 -18.89 -36.28 -35.44
C MET A 1 -19.05 -35.50 -34.15
N ASN A 2 -19.26 -36.19 -33.04
CA ASN A 2 -19.52 -35.59 -31.72
C ASN A 2 -18.21 -35.56 -30.92
N LYS A 3 -17.84 -34.41 -30.36
CA LYS A 3 -17.85 -34.12 -28.91
C LYS A 3 -17.04 -32.87 -28.63
N ALA A 4 -17.69 -31.95 -27.91
CA ALA A 4 -17.06 -30.92 -27.14
C ALA A 4 -16.06 -31.55 -26.14
N SER A 5 -14.88 -30.95 -26.04
CA SER A 5 -14.10 -30.97 -24.81
C SER A 5 -13.93 -29.53 -24.40
N SER A 6 -14.92 -29.08 -23.64
CA SER A 6 -14.78 -27.98 -22.71
C SER A 6 -13.65 -28.38 -21.76
N SER A 7 -12.51 -27.72 -21.89
CA SER A 7 -11.42 -27.86 -20.95
C SER A 7 -11.74 -26.92 -19.80
N ASP A 8 -12.39 -27.45 -18.76
CA ASP A 8 -12.38 -26.85 -17.44
C ASP A 8 -10.92 -26.76 -16.99
N ALA A 9 -10.31 -25.61 -17.24
CA ALA A 9 -9.07 -25.22 -16.59
C ALA A 9 -9.45 -24.97 -15.13
N ASN A 10 -9.37 -26.05 -14.35
CA ASN A 10 -9.53 -26.10 -12.91
C ASN A 10 -8.76 -24.93 -12.30
N GLY A 11 -9.49 -23.87 -11.96
CA GLY A 11 -9.01 -22.72 -11.22
C GLY A 11 -8.70 -23.16 -9.81
N GLN A 12 -7.59 -23.88 -9.63
CA GLN A 12 -6.93 -23.96 -8.34
C GLN A 12 -6.20 -22.63 -8.17
N GLU A 13 -6.97 -21.58 -7.94
CA GLU A 13 -6.56 -20.56 -6.99
C GLU A 13 -6.33 -21.34 -5.70
N ASN A 14 -5.10 -21.78 -5.47
CA ASN A 14 -4.63 -21.94 -4.12
C ASN A 14 -4.77 -20.55 -3.52
N GLU A 15 -5.94 -20.30 -2.92
CA GLU A 15 -6.15 -19.25 -1.93
C GLU A 15 -4.91 -19.33 -1.06
N ARG A 16 -3.97 -18.40 -1.28
CA ARG A 16 -2.88 -18.22 -0.34
C ARG A 16 -3.64 -17.76 0.89
N GLU A 17 -3.96 -18.70 1.78
CA GLU A 17 -4.58 -18.39 3.05
C GLU A 17 -3.73 -17.27 3.64
N SER A 18 -4.30 -16.07 3.66
CA SER A 18 -3.62 -14.89 4.19
C SER A 18 -3.09 -15.26 5.55
N ARG A 19 -1.87 -14.85 5.92
CA ARG A 19 -1.32 -15.13 7.25
C ARG A 19 -2.22 -14.63 8.40
N PHE A 20 -3.18 -13.78 8.07
CA PHE A 20 -4.19 -13.21 8.94
C PHE A 20 -5.47 -14.05 9.04
N SER A 21 -5.66 -15.10 8.22
CA SER A 21 -6.88 -15.93 8.15
C SER A 21 -7.25 -16.64 9.47
N SER A 22 -6.28 -16.82 10.37
CA SER A 22 -6.48 -17.48 11.67
C SER A 22 -6.76 -16.51 12.82
N MET A 23 -6.66 -15.19 12.61
CA MET A 23 -6.90 -14.17 13.63
C MET A 23 -8.39 -13.97 13.91
N GLN A 24 -8.71 -13.54 15.13
CA GLN A 24 -10.09 -13.22 15.48
C GLN A 24 -10.53 -11.91 14.82
N GLN A 25 -11.80 -11.82 14.42
CA GLN A 25 -12.34 -10.64 13.73
C GLN A 25 -12.04 -9.30 14.45
N PRO A 26 -12.19 -9.16 15.80
CA PRO A 26 -11.86 -7.90 16.47
C PRO A 26 -10.37 -7.53 16.39
N GLU A 27 -9.49 -8.52 16.36
CA GLU A 27 -8.04 -8.30 16.24
C GLU A 27 -7.69 -7.88 14.81
N LEU A 28 -8.32 -8.50 13.81
CA LEU A 28 -8.18 -8.11 12.40
C LEU A 28 -8.67 -6.69 12.15
N GLU A 29 -9.82 -6.32 12.72
CA GLU A 29 -10.37 -4.98 12.56
C GLU A 29 -9.45 -3.91 13.18
N ALA A 30 -8.94 -4.14 14.40
CA ALA A 30 -7.98 -3.25 15.03
C ALA A 30 -6.68 -3.11 14.22
N LEU A 31 -6.21 -4.21 13.64
CA LEU A 31 -5.03 -4.23 12.78
C LEU A 31 -5.28 -3.48 11.47
N ALA A 32 -6.42 -3.68 10.83
CA ALA A 32 -6.84 -3.00 9.61
C ALA A 32 -6.94 -1.49 9.83
N VAL A 33 -7.60 -1.05 10.91
CA VAL A 33 -7.70 0.38 11.28
C VAL A 33 -6.30 0.98 11.46
N SER A 34 -5.43 0.30 12.21
CA SER A 34 -4.05 0.78 12.43
C SER A 34 -3.24 0.86 11.13
N ALA A 35 -3.39 -0.12 10.25
CA ALA A 35 -2.71 -0.16 8.95
C ALA A 35 -3.25 0.91 7.99
N ILE A 36 -4.55 1.23 8.02
CA ILE A 36 -5.13 2.33 7.24
C ILE A 36 -4.57 3.67 7.70
N LEU A 37 -4.49 3.91 9.01
CA LEU A 37 -3.93 5.15 9.55
C LEU A 37 -2.45 5.32 9.15
N GLU A 38 -1.65 4.25 9.27
CA GLU A 38 -0.25 4.31 8.82
C GLU A 38 -0.14 4.54 7.31
N HIS A 39 -1.00 3.92 6.50
CA HIS A 39 -1.02 4.12 5.05
C HIS A 39 -1.28 5.60 4.70
N ARG A 40 -2.29 6.23 5.32
CA ARG A 40 -2.59 7.65 5.14
C ARG A 40 -1.42 8.54 5.55
N ARG A 41 -0.80 8.24 6.70
CA ARG A 41 0.37 8.97 7.19
C ARG A 41 1.57 8.87 6.23
N LEU A 42 1.80 7.70 5.64
CA LEU A 42 2.87 7.49 4.66
C LEU A 42 2.60 8.30 3.38
N ILE A 43 1.38 8.24 2.84
CA ILE A 43 1.01 9.04 1.66
C ILE A 43 1.25 10.53 1.89
N ALA A 44 0.80 11.08 3.03
CA ALA A 44 0.98 12.50 3.34
C ALA A 44 2.46 12.88 3.47
N ALA A 45 3.28 12.01 4.08
CA ALA A 45 4.71 12.24 4.22
C ALA A 45 5.46 12.12 2.88
N ASP A 46 4.99 11.24 1.99
CA ASP A 46 5.60 11.01 0.67
C ASP A 46 5.27 12.14 -0.30
N GLU A 47 4.04 12.68 -0.25
CA GLU A 47 3.63 13.86 -1.03
C GLU A 47 4.51 15.07 -0.71
N ALA A 48 4.80 15.32 0.57
CA ALA A 48 5.66 16.44 0.98
C ALA A 48 7.07 16.37 0.37
N VAL A 49 7.65 15.16 0.28
CA VAL A 49 8.96 14.95 -0.34
C VAL A 49 8.90 15.10 -1.86
N TYR A 50 7.81 14.62 -2.48
CA TYR A 50 7.59 14.80 -3.91
C TYR A 50 7.46 16.28 -4.31
N GLU A 51 6.72 17.06 -3.53
CA GLU A 51 6.57 18.51 -3.72
C GLU A 51 7.92 19.24 -3.57
N GLU A 52 8.72 18.89 -2.57
CA GLU A 52 10.05 19.46 -2.38
C GLU A 52 10.98 19.11 -3.54
N TRP A 53 11.01 17.84 -3.95
CA TRP A 53 11.81 17.39 -5.08
C TRP A 53 11.41 18.10 -6.39
N THR A 54 10.11 18.25 -6.63
CA THR A 54 9.57 18.96 -7.80
C THR A 54 9.98 20.43 -7.79
N ARG A 55 9.89 21.10 -6.63
CA ARG A 55 10.31 22.49 -6.44
C ARG A 55 11.81 22.66 -6.67
N ALA A 56 12.63 21.82 -6.04
CA ALA A 56 14.07 21.84 -6.14
C ALA A 56 14.55 21.58 -7.58
N SER A 57 13.88 20.68 -8.30
CA SER A 57 14.20 20.37 -9.70
C SER A 57 13.98 21.55 -10.66
N GLY A 58 13.11 22.49 -10.30
CA GLY A 58 12.89 23.73 -11.05
C GLY A 58 13.84 24.86 -10.68
N ASP A 59 14.64 24.72 -9.63
CA ASP A 59 15.56 25.74 -9.13
C ASP A 59 17.01 25.50 -9.61
N PRO A 60 17.55 26.33 -10.52
CA PRO A 60 18.91 26.15 -11.03
C PRO A 60 20.02 26.40 -10.00
N SER A 61 19.68 26.94 -8.82
CA SER A 61 20.63 27.12 -7.72
C SER A 61 20.84 25.84 -6.90
N VAL A 62 19.93 24.86 -7.03
CA VAL A 62 20.04 23.59 -6.30
C VAL A 62 21.09 22.70 -6.96
N SER A 63 22.02 22.20 -6.15
CA SER A 63 23.05 21.28 -6.64
C SER A 63 22.46 19.93 -7.07
N GLY A 64 23.06 19.30 -8.07
CA GLY A 64 22.67 17.96 -8.51
C GLY A 64 22.78 16.88 -7.41
N ALA A 65 23.66 17.07 -6.42
CA ALA A 65 23.78 16.17 -5.27
C ALA A 65 22.54 16.23 -4.36
N VAL A 66 22.00 17.43 -4.13
CA VAL A 66 20.75 17.62 -3.35
C VAL A 66 19.56 17.04 -4.11
N LEU A 67 19.46 17.28 -5.42
CA LEU A 67 18.41 16.68 -6.25
C LEU A 67 18.43 15.16 -6.22
N LYS A 68 19.63 14.56 -6.30
CA LYS A 68 19.78 13.11 -6.21
C LYS A 68 19.36 12.59 -4.83
N SER A 69 19.71 13.27 -3.74
CA SER A 69 19.31 12.87 -2.40
C SER A 69 17.78 12.86 -2.23
N LEU A 70 17.09 13.88 -2.74
CA LEU A 70 15.63 13.95 -2.73
C LEU A 70 14.99 12.84 -3.57
N GLN A 71 15.57 12.54 -4.74
CA GLN A 71 15.14 11.43 -5.58
C GLN A 71 15.31 10.08 -4.88
N ASP A 72 16.48 9.83 -4.27
CA ASP A 72 16.77 8.58 -3.57
C ASP A 72 15.82 8.41 -2.37
N GLU A 73 15.51 9.49 -1.65
CA GLU A 73 14.53 9.49 -0.56
C GLU A 73 13.11 9.17 -1.06
N TYR A 74 12.67 9.81 -2.15
CA TYR A 74 11.38 9.55 -2.76
C TYR A 74 11.22 8.07 -3.15
N VAL A 75 12.24 7.47 -3.79
CA VAL A 75 12.22 6.05 -4.17
C VAL A 75 12.17 5.14 -2.93
N ALA A 76 12.95 5.44 -1.89
CA ALA A 76 12.95 4.65 -0.66
C ALA A 76 11.57 4.65 0.02
N ARG A 77 10.91 5.80 0.01
CA ARG A 77 9.55 6.00 0.54
C ARG A 77 8.49 5.25 -0.26
N GLN A 78 8.54 5.37 -1.58
CA GLN A 78 7.63 4.64 -2.47
C GLN A 78 7.70 3.12 -2.22
N ASN A 79 8.90 2.55 -2.13
CA ASN A 79 9.07 1.12 -1.83
C ASN A 79 8.47 0.74 -0.46
N LYS A 80 8.60 1.61 0.55
CA LYS A 80 8.02 1.37 1.87
C LYS A 80 6.49 1.43 1.83
N SER A 81 5.93 2.40 1.13
CA SER A 81 4.49 2.59 0.98
C SER A 81 3.85 1.44 0.21
N GLU A 82 4.49 0.94 -0.85
CA GLU A 82 4.06 -0.26 -1.57
C GLU A 82 4.05 -1.50 -0.68
N ALA A 83 5.13 -1.75 0.06
CA ALA A 83 5.19 -2.89 0.98
C ALA A 83 4.13 -2.79 2.08
N GLN A 84 3.87 -1.58 2.60
CA GLN A 84 2.84 -1.37 3.62
C GLN A 84 1.43 -1.57 3.04
N GLN A 85 1.18 -1.12 1.81
CA GLN A 85 -0.09 -1.31 1.13
C GLN A 85 -0.37 -2.78 0.81
N GLU A 86 0.65 -3.56 0.46
CA GLU A 86 0.52 -5.02 0.27
C GLU A 86 0.06 -5.70 1.58
N VAL A 87 0.68 -5.34 2.71
CA VAL A 87 0.26 -5.83 4.03
C VAL A 87 -1.18 -5.42 4.35
N LEU A 88 -1.56 -4.17 4.08
CA LEU A 88 -2.94 -3.73 4.29
C LEU A 88 -3.92 -4.54 3.42
N SER A 89 -3.58 -4.81 2.15
CA SER A 89 -4.41 -5.64 1.26
C SER A 89 -4.64 -7.03 1.86
N GLU A 90 -3.59 -7.71 2.32
CA GLU A 90 -3.69 -9.03 2.95
C GLU A 90 -4.61 -9.05 4.18
N ILE A 91 -4.60 -7.96 4.97
CA ILE A 91 -5.45 -7.81 6.15
C ILE A 91 -6.91 -7.62 5.73
N ILE A 92 -7.16 -6.78 4.73
CA ILE A 92 -8.51 -6.49 4.23
C ILE A 92 -9.13 -7.73 3.56
N ASP A 93 -8.33 -8.49 2.83
CA ASP A 93 -8.76 -9.77 2.24
C ASP A 93 -9.17 -10.77 3.33
N ALA A 94 -8.44 -10.82 4.45
CA ALA A 94 -8.78 -11.67 5.59
C ALA A 94 -9.99 -11.16 6.39
N LEU A 95 -10.16 -9.83 6.49
CA LEU A 95 -11.28 -9.21 7.21
C LEU A 95 -12.59 -9.27 6.40
N GLY A 96 -12.50 -9.25 5.07
CA GLY A 96 -13.65 -9.31 4.15
C GLY A 96 -14.37 -7.98 3.93
N TYR A 97 -13.91 -6.89 4.55
CA TYR A 97 -14.42 -5.53 4.36
C TYR A 97 -13.35 -4.48 4.72
N ILE A 98 -13.56 -3.24 4.29
CA ILE A 98 -12.76 -2.09 4.72
C ILE A 98 -13.45 -1.45 5.93
N PRO A 99 -12.82 -1.42 7.12
CA PRO A 99 -13.42 -0.79 8.29
C PRO A 99 -13.44 0.72 8.15
N GLU A 100 -14.42 1.35 8.80
CA GLU A 100 -14.51 2.81 8.87
C GLU A 100 -13.38 3.35 9.75
N VAL A 101 -12.60 4.29 9.21
CA VAL A 101 -11.52 4.96 9.95
C VAL A 101 -11.77 6.45 9.86
N ALA A 102 -11.98 7.07 11.02
CA ALA A 102 -12.17 8.51 11.16
C ALA A 102 -11.08 9.27 10.38
N PRO A 103 -11.42 10.41 9.74
CA PRO A 103 -10.42 11.21 9.07
C PRO A 103 -9.36 11.64 10.08
N ASP A 104 -8.10 11.67 9.64
CA ASP A 104 -7.01 12.21 10.44
C ASP A 104 -7.37 13.67 10.75
N CYS A 105 -7.62 14.01 12.02
CA CYS A 105 -7.84 15.40 12.39
C CYS A 105 -6.57 16.18 12.06
N GLU A 106 -6.65 17.11 11.11
CA GLU A 106 -5.60 18.09 10.85
C GLU A 106 -5.43 18.93 12.13
N GLU A 107 -4.35 18.72 12.89
CA GLU A 107 -3.90 19.62 13.96
C GLU A 107 -3.14 20.83 13.41
#